data_AF-A0A6F8T1S4-F1
#
_entry.id   AF-A0A6F8T1S4-F1
#
_cell.length_a   1.000
_cell.length_b   1.000
_cell.length_c   1.000
_cell.angle_alpha   90.00
_cell.angle_beta   90.00
_cell.angle_gamma   90.00
#
_symmetry.space_group_name_H-M   'P 1'
#
loop_
_entity.id
_entity.type
_entity.pdbx_description
1 polymer ?
#
loop_
_entity_poly.entity_id
_entity_poly.type
_entity_poly.pdbx_seq_one_letter_code
_entity_poly.pdbx_strand_id
1 'polypeptide(L)'
;MGLSSMSNWTFNTVVIFSFPLLQSSMGIEYTFALYAAICFVGLIYTYFYMPETKNISLEQIENYVMSGKPLRFLGRERESMVTGSVKPDSSLVPSIN
;
A
#
# COMPACT_ATOMS: atom_id res chain seq x y z
N MET A 1 10.64 -7.61 13.08
CA MET A 1 11.76 -7.05 12.28
C MET A 1 12.52 -8.12 11.49
N GLY A 2 12.97 -9.24 12.11
CA GLY A 2 13.82 -10.24 11.43
C GLY A 2 13.31 -10.76 10.09
N LEU A 3 12.05 -11.21 10.00
CA LEU A 3 11.49 -11.74 8.75
C LEU A 3 11.48 -10.69 7.63
N SER A 4 11.09 -9.45 7.93
CA SER A 4 11.10 -8.35 6.96
C SER A 4 12.51 -8.05 6.46
N SER A 5 13.49 -8.00 7.36
CA SER A 5 14.89 -7.77 7.00
C SER A 5 15.42 -8.90 6.13
N MET A 6 15.15 -10.16 6.50
CA MET A 6 15.57 -11.33 5.72
C MET A 6 14.96 -11.32 4.32
N SER A 7 13.65 -11.08 4.19
CA SER A 7 13.00 -10.98 2.88
C SER A 7 13.65 -9.90 2.02
N ASN A 8 13.88 -8.70 2.58
CA ASN A 8 14.52 -7.62 1.85
C ASN A 8 15.92 -8.01 1.35
N TRP A 9 16.76 -8.58 2.23
CA TRP A 9 18.10 -9.02 1.85
C TRP A 9 18.07 -10.14 0.80
N THR A 10 17.17 -11.11 0.91
CA THR A 10 17.02 -12.18 -0.08
C THR A 10 16.68 -11.63 -1.46
N PHE A 11 15.67 -10.76 -1.56
CA PHE A 11 15.31 -10.16 -2.85
C PHE A 11 16.43 -9.29 -3.42
N ASN A 12 17.12 -8.54 -2.56
CA ASN A 12 18.29 -7.75 -2.96
C ASN A 12 19.40 -8.66 -3.54
N THR A 13 19.73 -9.77 -2.87
CA THR A 13 20.72 -10.74 -3.37
C THR A 13 20.30 -11.34 -4.71
N VAL A 14 19.01 -11.69 -4.87
CA VAL A 14 18.48 -12.21 -6.15
C VAL A 14 18.66 -11.19 -7.26
N VAL A 15 18.34 -9.92 -7.03
CA VAL A 15 18.49 -8.85 -8.04
C VAL A 15 19.96 -8.66 -8.43
N ILE A 16 20.88 -8.61 -7.46
CA ILE A 16 22.32 -8.43 -7.72
C ILE A 16 22.88 -9.54 -8.60
N PHE A 17 22.49 -10.80 -8.39
CA PHE A 17 22.97 -11.91 -9.21
C PHE A 17 22.24 -12.04 -10.54
N SER A 18 20.93 -11.77 -10.58
CA SER A 18 20.13 -11.90 -11.81
C SER A 18 20.43 -10.79 -12.82
N PHE A 19 20.66 -9.56 -12.37
CA PHE A 19 20.88 -8.41 -13.25
C PHE A 19 22.02 -8.61 -14.28
N PRO A 20 23.26 -8.99 -13.90
CA PRO A 20 24.33 -9.19 -14.88
C PRO A 20 24.07 -10.37 -15.82
N LEU A 21 23.37 -11.41 -15.37
CA LEU A 21 23.00 -12.57 -16.20
C LEU A 21 21.99 -12.16 -17.29
N LEU A 22 20.95 -11.41 -16.91
CA LEU A 22 19.96 -10.91 -17.87
C LEU A 22 20.56 -9.88 -18.81
N GLN A 23 21.39 -8.96 -18.29
CA GLN A 23 22.08 -7.96 -19.11
C GLN A 23 22.96 -8.61 -20.19
N SER A 24 23.70 -9.67 -19.83
CA SER A 24 24.56 -10.39 -20.77
C SER A 24 23.76 -11.17 -21.81
N SER A 25 22.61 -11.73 -21.43
CA SER A 25 21.80 -12.58 -22.32
C SER A 25 20.89 -11.79 -23.27
N MET A 26 20.26 -10.71 -22.79
CA MET A 26 19.20 -10.01 -23.54
C MET A 26 19.53 -8.54 -23.80
N GLY A 27 20.60 -7.99 -23.21
CA GLY A 27 20.93 -6.58 -23.31
C GLY A 27 20.27 -5.72 -22.24
N ILE A 28 20.73 -4.47 -22.14
CA ILE A 28 20.38 -3.55 -21.05
C ILE A 28 18.92 -3.10 -21.14
N GLU A 29 18.42 -2.82 -22.35
CA GLU A 29 17.06 -2.31 -22.60
C GLU A 29 15.96 -3.29 -22.13
N TYR A 30 16.07 -4.56 -22.51
CA TYR A 30 15.10 -5.59 -22.14
C TYR A 30 15.19 -5.94 -20.66
N THR A 31 16.39 -5.89 -20.07
CA THR A 31 16.58 -6.11 -18.63
C THR A 31 15.85 -5.04 -17.82
N PHE A 32 16.01 -3.75 -18.16
CA PHE A 32 15.27 -2.68 -17.50
C PHE A 32 13.76 -2.79 -17.72
N ALA A 33 13.31 -3.11 -18.93
CA ALA A 33 11.89 -3.30 -19.21
C ALA A 33 11.28 -4.44 -18.36
N LEU A 34 12.02 -5.54 -18.17
CA LEU A 34 11.59 -6.67 -17.34
C LEU A 34 11.47 -6.29 -15.86
N TYR A 35 12.47 -5.61 -15.29
CA TYR A 35 12.36 -5.13 -13.90
C TYR A 35 11.26 -4.08 -13.73
N ALA A 36 11.06 -3.20 -14.71
CA ALA A 36 9.95 -2.25 -14.69
C ALA A 36 8.58 -2.97 -14.67
N ALA A 37 8.43 -4.04 -15.46
CA ALA A 37 7.22 -4.85 -15.44
C ALA A 37 7.00 -5.53 -14.07
N ILE A 38 8.06 -6.06 -13.44
CA ILE A 38 7.98 -6.62 -12.08
C ILE A 38 7.55 -5.55 -11.07
N CYS A 39 8.15 -4.36 -11.11
CA CYS A 39 7.75 -3.24 -10.27
C CYS A 39 6.29 -2.84 -10.49
N PHE A 40 5.81 -2.85 -11.73
CA PHE A 40 4.43 -2.54 -12.07
C PHE A 40 3.44 -3.59 -11.50
N VAL A 41 3.78 -4.88 -11.56
CA VAL A 41 3.00 -5.93 -10.90
C VAL A 41 2.99 -5.71 -9.37
N GLY A 42 4.14 -5.35 -8.79
CA GLY A 42 4.24 -5.00 -7.38
C GLY A 42 3.38 -3.79 -6.99
N LEU A 43 3.31 -2.78 -7.86
CA LEU A 43 2.45 -1.61 -7.69
C LEU A 43 0.96 -2.01 -7.68
N ILE A 44 0.53 -2.83 -8.65
CA ILE A 44 -0.83 -3.36 -8.73
C ILE A 44 -1.17 -4.13 -7.46
N TYR A 45 -0.30 -5.06 -7.05
CA TYR A 45 -0.50 -5.85 -5.84
C TYR A 45 -0.64 -4.95 -4.61
N THR A 46 0.26 -3.98 -4.44
CA THR A 46 0.23 -3.04 -3.32
C THR A 46 -1.07 -2.23 -3.31
N TYR A 47 -1.50 -1.73 -4.47
CA TYR A 47 -2.73 -0.95 -4.59
C TYR A 47 -3.99 -1.72 -4.18
N PHE A 48 -4.09 -3.01 -4.53
CA PHE A 48 -5.29 -3.81 -4.23
C PHE A 48 -5.29 -4.45 -2.83
N TYR A 49 -4.12 -4.84 -2.31
CA TYR A 49 -4.02 -5.65 -1.09
C TYR A 49 -3.52 -4.86 0.12
N MET A 50 -2.76 -3.77 -0.05
CA MET A 50 -2.22 -3.01 1.07
C MET A 50 -3.20 -1.89 1.47
N PRO A 51 -3.86 -1.98 2.64
CA PRO A 51 -4.70 -0.90 3.13
C PRO A 51 -3.86 0.28 3.60
N GLU A 52 -4.47 1.47 3.64
CA GLU A 52 -3.82 2.66 4.19
C GLU A 52 -3.70 2.54 5.71
N THR A 53 -2.47 2.40 6.20
CA THR A 53 -2.18 2.26 7.64
C THR A 53 -1.86 3.59 8.33
N LYS A 54 -1.88 4.70 7.57
CA LYS A 54 -1.51 6.02 8.06
C LYS A 54 -2.53 6.56 9.06
N ASN A 55 -2.04 7.15 10.17
CA ASN A 55 -2.85 7.75 11.23
C ASN A 55 -3.77 6.76 11.98
N ILE A 56 -3.49 5.47 11.93
CA ILE A 56 -4.18 4.43 12.71
C ILE A 56 -3.25 3.97 13.84
N SER A 57 -3.75 3.85 15.06
CA SER A 57 -2.94 3.31 16.16
C SER A 57 -2.75 1.79 16.03
N LEU A 58 -1.66 1.26 16.58
CA LEU A 58 -1.41 -0.19 16.56
C LEU A 58 -2.52 -0.98 17.25
N GLU A 59 -3.07 -0.47 18.36
CA GLU A 59 -4.21 -1.09 19.08
C GLU A 59 -5.46 -1.18 18.21
N GLN A 60 -5.74 -0.16 17.38
CA GLN A 60 -6.87 -0.19 16.46
C GLN A 60 -6.66 -1.24 15.36
N ILE A 61 -5.42 -1.39 14.87
CA ILE A 61 -5.07 -2.42 13.89
C ILE A 61 -5.25 -3.80 14.50
N GLU A 62 -4.76 -4.03 15.72
CA GLU A 62 -4.89 -5.29 16.43
C GLU A 62 -6.36 -5.67 16.65
N ASN A 63 -7.17 -4.75 17.20
CA ASN A 63 -8.60 -4.98 17.39
C ASN A 63 -9.32 -5.27 16.07
N TYR A 64 -8.96 -4.60 14.98
CA TYR A 64 -9.54 -4.83 13.65
C TYR A 64 -9.16 -6.21 13.11
N VAL A 65 -7.89 -6.61 13.22
CA VAL A 65 -7.41 -7.95 12.80
C VAL A 65 -8.12 -9.04 13.61
N MET A 66 -8.25 -8.86 14.92
CA MET A 66 -8.95 -9.79 15.81
C MET A 66 -10.46 -9.88 15.51
N SER A 67 -11.07 -8.83 14.96
CA SER A 67 -12.49 -8.82 14.57
C SER A 67 -12.82 -9.66 13.32
N GLY A 68 -11.80 -10.23 12.65
CA GLY A 68 -11.98 -11.08 11.47
C GLY A 68 -12.46 -10.34 10.21
N LYS A 69 -12.51 -9.00 10.25
CA LYS A 69 -12.84 -8.18 9.08
C LYS A 69 -11.67 -8.18 8.07
N PRO A 70 -11.95 -8.12 6.76
CA PRO A 70 -10.88 -8.13 5.76
C PRO A 70 -10.04 -6.85 5.82
N LEU A 71 -8.71 -7.00 5.92
CA LEU A 71 -7.73 -5.91 6.04
C LEU A 71 -7.88 -4.79 5.00
N ARG A 72 -8.44 -5.08 3.82
CA ARG A 72 -8.64 -4.08 2.75
C ARG A 72 -9.50 -2.88 3.16
N PHE A 73 -10.33 -3.00 4.19
CA PHE A 73 -11.18 -1.89 4.66
C PHE A 73 -10.60 -1.16 5.88
N LEU A 74 -9.43 -1.59 6.37
CA LEU A 74 -8.70 -0.90 7.43
C LEU A 74 -8.34 0.52 6.96
N GLY A 75 -8.63 1.52 7.80
CA GLY A 75 -8.46 2.96 7.47
C GLY A 75 -9.70 3.64 6.87
N ARG A 76 -10.57 2.91 6.15
CA ARG A 76 -11.75 3.47 5.49
C ARG A 76 -12.94 3.72 6.44
N GLU A 77 -13.02 2.96 7.54
CA GLU A 77 -14.09 3.14 8.56
C GLU A 77 -13.96 4.47 9.34
N ARG A 78 -12.73 5.00 9.51
CA ARG A 78 -12.52 6.29 10.21
C ARG A 78 -13.08 7.47 9.41
N GLU A 79 -12.92 7.44 8.09
CA GLU A 79 -13.48 8.46 7.20
C GLU A 79 -15.01 8.48 7.28
N SER A 80 -15.68 7.33 7.30
CA SER A 80 -17.13 7.27 7.50
C SER A 80 -17.60 7.77 8.88
N MET A 81 -16.79 7.65 9.94
CA MET A 81 -17.13 8.14 11.29
C MET A 81 -16.93 9.68 11.41
N VAL A 82 -15.93 10.22 10.71
CA VAL A 82 -15.69 11.66 10.59
C VAL A 82 -16.73 12.30 9.65
N THR A 83 -16.98 11.72 8.49
CA THR A 83 -17.99 12.23 7.54
C THR A 83 -19.41 12.05 8.07
N GLY A 84 -19.69 11.01 8.85
CA GLY A 84 -20.98 10.80 9.52
C GLY A 84 -21.25 11.76 10.69
N SER A 85 -20.23 12.50 11.17
CA SER A 85 -20.37 13.56 12.17
C SER A 85 -20.38 14.98 11.57
N VAL A 86 -20.15 15.13 10.26
CA VAL A 86 -20.43 16.38 9.56
C VAL A 86 -21.94 16.46 9.31
N LYS A 87 -22.68 17.02 10.27
CA LYS A 87 -23.94 17.70 9.96
C LYS A 87 -23.63 18.76 8.91
N PRO A 88 -24.40 18.89 7.81
CA PRO A 88 -24.30 20.07 6.98
C PRO A 88 -24.57 21.26 7.90
N ASP A 89 -23.56 22.11 8.08
CA ASP A 89 -23.67 23.29 8.91
C ASP A 89 -24.68 24.23 8.27
N SER A 90 -25.87 24.29 8.86
CA SER A 90 -26.95 25.19 8.49
C SER A 90 -26.60 26.66 8.72
N SER A 91 -25.39 27.00 9.18
CA SER A 91 -24.91 28.37 9.34
C SER A 91 -24.30 28.98 8.06
N LEU A 92 -24.07 28.18 7.01
CA LEU A 92 -23.52 28.67 5.72
C LEU A 92 -24.57 28.84 4.61
N VAL A 93 -25.84 29.08 4.96
CA VAL A 93 -26.80 29.67 4.01
C VAL A 93 -26.74 31.18 4.20
N PRO A 94 -26.03 31.95 3.35
CA PRO A 94 -26.26 33.38 3.32
C PRO A 94 -27.73 33.60 2.97
N SER A 95 -28.43 34.29 3.86
CA SER A 95 -29.75 34.87 3.61
C SER A 95 -29.64 35.84 2.43
N ILE A 96 -29.74 35.31 1.22
CA ILE A 96 -29.95 36.10 0.02
C ILE A 96 -31.46 36.40 -0.03
N ASN A 97 -31.78 37.64 0.33
CA ASN A 97 -32.98 38.34 -0.12
C ASN A 97 -32.98 38.49 -1.64
#